data_AF-A0A917C559-F1
#
_entry.id   AF-A0A917C559-F1
#
_cell.length_a   1.000
_cell.length_b   1.000
_cell.length_c   1.000
_cell.angle_alpha   90.00
_cell.angle_beta   90.00
_cell.angle_gamma   90.00
#
_symmetry.space_group_name_H-M   'P 1'
#
loop_
_entity.id
_entity.type
_entity.pdbx_description
1 polymer ?
#
loop_
_entity_poly.entity_id
_entity_poly.type
_entity_poly.pdbx_seq_one_letter_code
_entity_poly.pdbx_strand_id
1 'polypeptide(L)'
;MIAIIAGMALITFVLRAAPLLLADIIGRFPARIRLLLDHLPIAVMSALIIPGITQVDPDSTLVGIVSGITAVILVVTNKMPLLLVILGAVASAVITKLCMLS
;
A
#
# COMPACT_ATOMS: atom_id res chain seq x y z
N MET A 1 22.85 -15.67 -12.80
CA MET A 1 22.11 -15.40 -11.54
C MET A 1 22.75 -14.31 -10.67
N ILE A 2 24.06 -14.37 -10.34
CA ILE A 2 24.70 -13.41 -9.42
C ILE A 2 24.57 -11.94 -9.87
N ALA A 3 24.67 -11.65 -11.18
CA ALA A 3 24.60 -10.28 -11.69
C ALA A 3 23.23 -9.59 -11.46
N ILE A 4 22.12 -10.34 -11.51
CA ILE A 4 20.77 -9.79 -11.28
C ILE A 4 20.57 -9.49 -9.80
N ILE A 5 21.06 -10.37 -8.93
CA ILE A 5 21.00 -10.18 -7.47
C ILE A 5 21.85 -8.99 -7.05
N ALA A 6 23.07 -8.89 -7.59
CA ALA A 6 23.95 -7.75 -7.36
C ALA A 6 23.34 -6.43 -7.90
N GLY A 7 22.72 -6.47 -9.08
CA GLY A 7 22.03 -5.32 -9.67
C GLY A 7 20.84 -4.84 -8.84
N MET A 8 19.96 -5.74 -8.38
CA MET A 8 18.83 -5.39 -7.51
C MET A 8 19.33 -4.88 -6.16
N ALA A 9 20.33 -5.53 -5.57
CA ALA A 9 20.92 -5.09 -4.30
C ALA A 9 21.49 -3.67 -4.42
N LEU A 10 22.19 -3.37 -5.51
CA LEU A 10 22.73 -2.03 -5.75
C LEU A 10 21.60 -1.00 -5.92
N ILE A 11 20.57 -1.31 -6.71
CA ILE A 11 19.42 -0.43 -6.94
C ILE A 11 18.66 -0.17 -5.64
N THR A 12 18.37 -1.20 -4.84
CA THR A 12 17.68 -1.05 -3.54
C THR A 12 18.54 -0.27 -2.55
N PHE A 13 19.86 -0.51 -2.53
CA PHE A 13 20.77 0.20 -1.64
C PHE A 13 20.85 1.68 -2.01
N VAL A 14 20.94 2.01 -3.29
CA VAL A 14 20.93 3.40 -3.78
C VAL A 14 19.58 4.06 -3.50
N LEU A 15 18.46 3.37 -3.78
CA LEU A 15 17.11 3.91 -3.56
C LEU A 15 16.80 4.14 -2.08
N ARG A 16 17.38 3.34 -1.17
CA ARG A 16 17.23 3.49 0.30
C ARG A 16 18.26 4.44 0.91
N ALA A 17 19.46 4.51 0.35
CA ALA A 17 20.48 5.47 0.76
C ALA A 17 20.12 6.89 0.31
N ALA A 18 19.44 7.07 -0.83
CA ALA A 18 18.97 8.38 -1.28
C ALA A 18 18.15 9.14 -0.20
N PRO A 19 17.07 8.59 0.38
CA PRO A 19 16.32 9.30 1.43
C PRO A 19 17.14 9.50 2.71
N LEU A 20 18.04 8.58 3.06
CA LEU A 20 18.94 8.73 4.22
C LEU A 20 19.98 9.84 4.01
N LEU A 21 20.61 9.90 2.85
CA LEU A 21 21.63 10.89 2.47
C LEU A 21 21.00 12.27 2.25
N LEU A 22 19.80 12.35 1.67
CA LEU A 22 19.04 13.61 1.57
C LEU A 22 18.64 14.13 2.95
N ALA A 23 18.35 13.26 3.92
CA ALA A 23 18.06 13.66 5.29
C ALA A 23 19.32 14.15 6.04
N ASP A 24 20.49 13.56 5.76
CA ASP A 24 21.75 13.86 6.45
C ASP A 24 22.47 15.11 5.88
N ILE A 25 22.46 15.28 4.56
CA ILE A 25 23.18 16.39 3.88
C ILE A 25 22.40 17.72 3.98
N ILE A 26 21.06 17.66 4.09
CA ILE A 26 20.19 18.85 4.18
C ILE A 26 19.70 19.05 5.63
N GLY A 27 20.62 19.44 6.52
CA GLY A 27 20.30 19.91 7.87
C GLY A 27 19.49 21.24 7.93
N ARG A 28 19.09 21.80 6.79
CA ARG A 28 18.27 23.02 6.67
C ARG A 28 17.20 22.91 5.57
N PHE A 29 16.34 21.90 5.61
CA PHE A 29 15.09 22.00 4.87
C PHE A 29 14.19 23.06 5.54
N PRO A 30 13.65 24.06 4.82
CA PRO A 30 12.61 24.92 5.37
C PRO A 30 11.44 24.04 5.85
N ALA A 31 10.85 24.37 6.99
CA ALA A 31 9.89 23.52 7.71
C ALA A 31 8.78 22.92 6.81
N ARG A 32 8.38 23.63 5.76
CA ARG A 32 7.37 23.17 4.79
C ARG A 32 7.81 21.97 3.94
N ILE A 33 9.06 21.88 3.52
CA ILE A 33 9.56 20.80 2.65
C ILE A 33 9.84 19.54 3.48
N ARG A 34 10.32 19.70 4.72
CA ARG A 34 10.50 18.59 5.66
C ARG A 34 9.18 17.92 6.01
N LEU A 35 8.13 18.71 6.25
CA LEU A 35 6.77 18.19 6.43
C LEU A 35 6.26 17.45 5.18
N LEU A 36 6.55 17.95 3.98
CA LEU A 36 6.17 17.29 2.74
C LEU A 36 6.89 15.94 2.57
N LEU A 37 8.19 15.87 2.87
CA LEU A 37 8.98 14.63 2.80
C LEU A 37 8.56 13.60 3.87
N ASP A 38 8.25 14.03 5.09
CA ASP A 38 7.78 13.15 6.16
C ASP A 38 6.39 12.56 5.85
N HIS A 39 5.53 13.31 5.15
CA HIS A 39 4.18 12.87 4.79
C HIS A 39 4.11 12.21 3.41
N LEU A 40 5.15 12.33 2.57
CA LEU A 40 5.21 11.74 1.23
C LEU A 40 5.03 10.22 1.26
N PRO A 41 5.75 9.44 2.10
CA PRO A 41 5.57 7.99 2.14
C PRO A 41 4.14 7.57 2.47
N ILE A 42 3.49 8.26 3.43
CA ILE A 42 2.11 7.97 3.83
C ILE A 42 1.12 8.36 2.72
N ALA A 43 1.32 9.52 2.08
CA ALA A 43 0.49 9.97 0.97
C ALA A 43 0.63 9.07 -0.26
N VAL A 44 1.84 8.58 -0.53
CA VAL A 44 2.10 7.62 -1.60
C VAL A 44 1.42 6.29 -1.31
N MET A 45 1.54 5.77 -0.07
CA MET A 45 0.86 4.53 0.31
C MET A 45 -0.66 4.64 0.18
N SER A 46 -1.27 5.73 0.66
CA SER A 46 -2.74 5.91 0.53
C SER A 46 -3.18 6.09 -0.92
N ALA A 47 -2.43 6.86 -1.71
CA ALA A 47 -2.69 7.05 -3.14
C ALA A 47 -2.46 5.79 -3.98
N LEU A 48 -1.66 4.83 -3.51
CA LEU A 48 -1.46 3.50 -4.13
C LEU A 48 -2.48 2.47 -3.68
N ILE A 49 -2.96 2.55 -2.44
CA ILE A 49 -3.99 1.64 -1.92
C ILE A 49 -5.32 1.85 -2.67
N ILE A 50 -5.73 3.10 -2.93
CA ILE A 50 -6.97 3.43 -3.65
C ILE A 50 -7.05 2.76 -5.05
N PRO A 51 -6.05 2.92 -5.96
CA PRO A 51 -6.04 2.20 -7.23
C PRO A 51 -5.84 0.69 -7.03
N GLY A 52 -5.07 0.29 -6.01
CA GLY A 52 -4.86 -1.12 -5.67
C GLY A 52 -6.15 -1.88 -5.36
N ILE A 53 -7.12 -1.25 -4.67
CA ILE A 53 -8.42 -1.88 -4.38
C ILE A 53 -9.42 -1.76 -5.54
N THR A 54 -9.31 -0.74 -6.38
CA THR A 54 -10.25 -0.51 -7.49
C THR A 54 -9.88 -1.27 -8.76
N GLN A 55 -8.60 -1.62 -8.94
CA GLN A 55 -8.11 -2.40 -10.09
C GLN A 55 -8.23 -3.93 -9.93
N VAL A 56 -8.75 -4.42 -8.79
CA VAL A 56 -8.88 -5.86 -8.52
C VAL A 56 -9.75 -6.55 -9.57
N ASP A 57 -10.79 -5.87 -10.08
CA ASP A 57 -11.70 -6.43 -11.08
C ASP A 57 -12.35 -5.35 -11.97
N PRO A 58 -12.09 -5.35 -13.29
CA PRO A 58 -12.61 -4.33 -14.22
C PRO A 58 -14.13 -4.43 -14.47
N ASP A 59 -14.74 -5.60 -14.29
CA ASP A 59 -16.18 -5.81 -14.55
C ASP A 59 -17.11 -5.29 -13.44
N SER A 60 -16.59 -5.00 -12.24
CA SER A 60 -17.43 -4.45 -11.17
C SER A 60 -16.59 -3.77 -10.08
N THR A 61 -16.35 -2.47 -10.28
CA THR A 61 -15.70 -1.58 -9.29
C THR A 61 -16.38 -1.62 -7.91
N LEU A 62 -17.65 -2.01 -7.87
CA LEU A 62 -18.43 -2.24 -6.64
C LEU A 62 -17.80 -3.30 -5.72
N VAL A 63 -17.16 -4.34 -6.27
CA VAL A 63 -16.54 -5.41 -5.48
C VAL A 63 -15.30 -4.88 -4.74
N GLY A 64 -14.49 -4.05 -5.39
CA GLY A 64 -13.32 -3.40 -4.77
C GLY A 64 -13.69 -2.48 -3.62
N ILE A 65 -14.79 -1.72 -3.78
CA ILE A 65 -15.29 -0.81 -2.76
C ILE A 65 -15.87 -1.60 -1.57
N VAL A 66 -16.69 -2.63 -1.82
CA VAL A 66 -17.29 -3.45 -0.75
C VAL A 66 -16.22 -4.20 0.03
N SER A 67 -15.26 -4.85 -0.63
CA SER A 67 -14.15 -5.55 0.04
C SER A 67 -13.25 -4.60 0.83
N GLY A 68 -12.94 -3.41 0.30
CA GLY A 68 -12.19 -2.37 1.01
C GLY A 68 -12.91 -1.85 2.25
N ILE A 69 -14.21 -1.54 2.16
CA ILE A 69 -15.03 -1.12 3.31
C ILE A 69 -15.11 -2.24 4.35
N THR A 70 -15.31 -3.48 3.92
CA THR A 70 -15.38 -4.64 4.83
C THR A 70 -14.05 -4.83 5.57
N ALA A 71 -12.91 -4.66 4.89
CA ALA A 71 -11.58 -4.73 5.50
C ALA A 71 -11.34 -3.62 6.54
N VAL A 72 -11.76 -2.39 6.24
CA VAL A 72 -11.65 -1.24 7.16
C VAL A 72 -12.51 -1.46 8.40
N ILE A 73 -13.74 -1.94 8.23
CA ILE A 73 -14.65 -2.26 9.34
C ILE A 73 -14.05 -3.35 10.23
N LEU A 74 -13.50 -4.43 9.63
CA LEU A 74 -12.88 -5.51 10.40
C LEU A 74 -11.65 -5.05 11.20
N VAL A 75 -10.83 -4.17 10.61
CA VAL A 75 -9.64 -3.58 11.28
C VAL A 75 -10.04 -2.69 12.46
N VAL A 76 -11.01 -1.81 12.25
CA VAL A 76 -11.41 -0.79 13.23
C VAL A 76 -12.11 -1.44 14.43
N THR A 77 -12.95 -2.44 14.18
CA THR A 77 -13.74 -3.05 15.27
C THR A 77 -12.94 -4.07 16.07
N ASN A 78 -11.99 -4.80 15.46
CA ASN A 78 -11.54 -6.06 16.05
C ASN A 78 -10.09 -6.10 16.58
N LYS A 79 -9.23 -5.09 16.33
CA LYS A 79 -7.80 -5.11 16.76
C LYS A 79 -7.09 -6.46 16.49
N MET A 80 -7.52 -7.18 15.46
CA MET A 80 -7.06 -8.54 15.16
C MET A 80 -5.77 -8.52 14.31
N PRO A 81 -4.99 -9.62 14.30
CA PRO A 81 -3.78 -9.70 13.48
C PRO A 81 -4.09 -9.43 11.99
N LEU A 82 -3.23 -8.62 11.36
CA LEU A 82 -3.32 -8.18 9.95
C LEU A 82 -3.63 -9.32 8.97
N LEU A 83 -3.12 -10.52 9.23
CA LEU A 83 -3.33 -11.70 8.41
C LEU A 83 -4.82 -12.12 8.30
N LEU A 84 -5.57 -11.97 9.40
CA LEU A 84 -6.99 -12.34 9.47
C LEU A 84 -7.88 -11.31 8.74
N VAL A 85 -7.46 -10.04 8.74
CA VAL A 85 -8.09 -8.97 7.96
C VAL A 85 -7.93 -9.25 6.48
N ILE A 86 -6.73 -9.61 6.03
CA ILE A 86 -6.46 -9.92 4.62
C ILE A 86 -7.30 -11.13 4.19
N LEU A 87 -7.34 -12.19 4.99
CA LEU A 87 -8.18 -13.36 4.73
C LEU A 87 -9.68 -13.00 4.63
N GLY A 88 -10.19 -12.16 5.54
CA GLY A 88 -11.59 -11.71 5.53
C GLY A 88 -11.92 -10.83 4.32
N ALA A 89 -11.01 -9.94 3.92
CA ALA A 89 -11.18 -9.09 2.74
C ALA A 89 -11.18 -9.90 1.44
N VAL A 90 -10.30 -10.90 1.33
CA VAL A 90 -10.26 -11.80 0.17
C VAL A 90 -11.50 -12.70 0.15
N ALA A 91 -11.90 -13.26 1.29
CA ALA A 91 -13.12 -14.07 1.38
C ALA A 91 -14.38 -13.26 1.00
N SER A 92 -14.51 -12.01 1.46
CA SER A 92 -15.64 -11.15 1.09
C SER A 92 -15.64 -10.82 -0.40
N ALA A 93 -14.48 -10.50 -0.97
CA ALA A 93 -14.35 -10.29 -2.42
C ALA A 93 -14.79 -11.52 -3.23
N VAL A 94 -14.39 -12.72 -2.81
CA VAL A 94 -14.78 -13.98 -3.46
C VAL A 94 -16.29 -14.22 -3.33
N ILE A 95 -16.87 -13.99 -2.15
CA ILE A 95 -18.32 -14.18 -1.92
C ILE A 95 -19.13 -13.19 -2.78
N THR A 96 -18.73 -11.92 -2.84
CA THR A 96 -19.42 -10.92 -3.66
C THR A 96 -19.30 -11.23 -5.15
N LYS A 97 -18.12 -11.69 -5.61
CA LYS A 97 -17.93 -12.15 -6.99
C LYS A 97 -18.79 -13.37 -7.34
N LEU A 98 -18.90 -14.33 -6.42
CA LEU A 98 -19.69 -15.54 -6.63
C LEU A 98 -21.20 -15.25 -6.66
N CYS A 99 -21.67 -14.29 -5.86
CA CYS A 99 -23.06 -13.85 -5.84
C CYS A 99 -23.46 -13.05 -7.10
N MET A 100 -22.52 -12.33 -7.71
CA MET A 100 -22.77 -11.52 -8.91
C MET A 100 -22.66 -12.34 -10.23
N LEU A 101 -22.19 -13.59 -10.16
CA LEU A 101 -22.01 -14.51 -11.30
C LEU A 101 -23.17 -15.53 -11.44
N SER A 102 -24.14 -15.54 -10.52
CA SER A 102 -25.31 -16.45 -10.51
C SER A 102 -26.62 -15.74 -10.79
#